data_AF-A0A545SZS2-F1
#
_entry.id   AF-A0A545SZS2-F1
#
_cell.length_a   1.000
_cell.length_b   1.000
_cell.length_c   1.000
_cell.angle_alpha   90.00
_cell.angle_beta   90.00
_cell.angle_gamma   90.00
#
_symmetry.space_group_name_H-M   'P 1'
#
loop_
_entity.id
_entity.type
_entity.pdbx_description
1 polymer ?
#
loop_
_entity_poly.entity_id
_entity_poly.type
_entity_poly.pdbx_seq_one_letter_code
_entity_poly.pdbx_strand_id
1 'polypeptide(L)'
;MDQFASHTAAEKVHDLESFLVFLEVLMDDWEDSNKAEKVSPSSSFSSMNGWENTSIGAFLEAAIAGARDNKLGQPGGTYSDHNSWRQAAEIILLGKVYE
;
A
#
# COMPACT_ATOMS: atom_id res chain seq x y z
N MET A 1 -1.64 0.73 -15.56
CA MET A 1 -1.16 1.86 -14.72
C MET A 1 0.35 1.82 -14.54
N ASP A 2 0.95 2.93 -14.08
CA ASP A 2 2.33 2.96 -13.60
C ASP A 2 2.44 2.15 -12.29
N GLN A 3 3.32 1.13 -12.26
CA GLN A 3 3.51 0.22 -11.13
C GLN A 3 3.85 0.95 -9.82
N PHE A 4 4.38 2.17 -9.90
CA PHE A 4 4.77 2.97 -8.74
C PHE A 4 3.78 4.10 -8.41
N ALA A 5 2.63 4.16 -9.06
CA ALA A 5 1.63 5.21 -8.86
C ALA A 5 1.17 5.27 -7.39
N SER A 6 0.86 4.13 -6.77
CA SER A 6 0.42 4.08 -5.36
C SER A 6 1.51 4.52 -4.38
N HIS A 7 2.78 4.19 -4.64
CA HIS A 7 3.91 4.65 -3.83
C HIS A 7 4.09 6.17 -3.94
N THR A 8 4.07 6.68 -5.18
CA THR A 8 4.18 8.13 -5.44
C THR A 8 3.01 8.91 -4.85
N ALA A 9 1.80 8.33 -4.84
CA ALA A 9 0.62 8.96 -4.23
C ALA A 9 0.72 8.97 -2.70
N ALA A 10 1.14 7.87 -2.07
CA ALA A 10 1.43 7.83 -0.63
C ALA A 10 2.48 8.89 -0.26
N GLU A 11 3.50 9.07 -1.12
CA GLU A 11 4.54 10.08 -0.96
C GLU A 11 4.07 11.53 -0.92
N LYS A 12 2.87 11.80 -1.41
CA LYS A 12 2.29 13.15 -1.48
C LYS A 12 1.22 13.39 -0.43
N VAL A 13 0.90 12.41 0.41
CA VAL A 13 -0.14 12.58 1.45
C VAL A 13 0.36 13.51 2.54
N HIS A 14 -0.42 14.57 2.80
CA HIS A 14 -0.17 15.55 3.85
C HIS A 14 -1.45 16.02 4.57
N ASP A 15 -2.63 15.68 4.04
CA ASP A 15 -3.95 16.01 4.58
C ASP A 15 -5.01 14.97 4.15
N LEU A 16 -6.27 15.19 4.55
CA LEU A 16 -7.37 14.29 4.19
C LEU A 16 -7.59 14.20 2.68
N GLU A 17 -7.54 15.31 1.95
CA GLU A 17 -7.81 15.33 0.51
C GLU A 17 -6.75 14.54 -0.26
N SER A 18 -5.47 14.77 0.04
CA SER A 18 -4.36 14.00 -0.54
C SER A 18 -4.40 12.53 -0.14
N PHE A 19 -4.88 12.21 1.08
CA PHE A 19 -5.10 10.82 1.51
C PHE A 19 -6.21 10.13 0.70
N LEU A 20 -7.33 10.81 0.44
CA LEU A 20 -8.40 10.28 -0.41
C LEU A 20 -7.91 10.01 -1.84
N VAL A 21 -7.12 10.92 -2.41
CA VAL A 21 -6.48 10.72 -3.72
C VAL A 21 -5.57 9.49 -3.71
N PHE A 22 -4.81 9.27 -2.64
CA PHE A 22 -4.01 8.04 -2.49
C PHE A 22 -4.88 6.77 -2.48
N LEU A 23 -6.00 6.78 -1.76
CA LEU A 23 -6.91 5.63 -1.71
C LEU A 23 -7.53 5.33 -3.08
N GLU A 24 -7.90 6.36 -3.85
CA GLU A 24 -8.40 6.20 -5.21
C GLU A 24 -7.33 5.57 -6.11
N VAL A 25 -6.10 6.07 -6.08
CA VAL A 25 -4.98 5.52 -6.86
C VAL A 25 -4.68 4.07 -6.47
N LEU A 26 -4.75 3.74 -5.18
CA LEU A 26 -4.53 2.37 -4.70
C LEU A 26 -5.66 1.43 -5.13
N MET A 27 -6.91 1.89 -5.07
CA MET A 27 -8.08 1.12 -5.52
C MET A 27 -7.99 0.83 -7.02
N ASP A 28 -7.70 1.83 -7.84
CA ASP A 28 -7.57 1.64 -9.29
C ASP A 28 -6.43 0.67 -9.62
N ASP A 29 -5.30 0.77 -8.91
CA ASP A 29 -4.16 -0.15 -9.09
C ASP A 29 -4.52 -1.60 -8.70
N TRP A 30 -5.31 -1.80 -7.63
CA TRP A 30 -5.85 -3.11 -7.24
C TRP A 30 -6.79 -3.68 -8.30
N GLU A 31 -7.68 -2.87 -8.86
CA GLU A 31 -8.58 -3.30 -9.92
C GLU A 31 -7.85 -3.67 -11.20
N ASP A 32 -6.86 -2.88 -11.60
CA ASP A 32 -6.00 -3.15 -12.75
C ASP A 32 -5.22 -4.45 -12.56
N SER A 33 -4.65 -4.68 -11.36
CA SER A 33 -3.98 -5.93 -11.01
C SER A 33 -4.93 -7.12 -11.16
N ASN A 34 -6.14 -7.05 -10.57
CA ASN A 34 -7.13 -8.12 -10.68
C ASN A 34 -7.61 -8.38 -12.11
N LYS A 35 -7.72 -7.35 -12.94
CA LYS A 35 -8.07 -7.50 -14.37
C LYS A 35 -6.93 -8.23 -15.09
N ALA A 36 -5.69 -7.85 -14.85
CA ALA A 36 -4.51 -8.49 -15.45
C ALA A 36 -4.34 -9.94 -14.99
N GLU A 37 -4.53 -10.22 -13.70
CA GLU A 37 -4.41 -11.54 -13.09
C GLU A 37 -5.43 -12.54 -13.68
N LYS A 38 -6.65 -12.07 -14.01
CA LYS A 38 -7.67 -12.89 -14.69
C LYS A 38 -7.31 -13.26 -16.13
N VAL A 39 -6.52 -12.43 -16.80
CA VAL A 39 -6.11 -12.64 -18.19
C VAL A 39 -4.88 -13.54 -18.26
N SER A 40 -3.90 -13.29 -17.39
CA SER A 40 -2.65 -14.03 -17.31
C SER A 40 -2.25 -14.19 -15.85
N PRO A 41 -2.67 -15.28 -15.19
CA PRO A 41 -2.34 -15.52 -13.79
C PRO A 41 -0.82 -15.54 -13.57
N SER A 42 -0.39 -14.85 -12.53
CA SER A 42 0.97 -14.88 -12.01
C SER A 42 1.24 -16.17 -11.22
N SER A 43 2.49 -16.41 -10.86
CA SER A 43 2.85 -17.57 -10.03
C SER A 43 2.19 -17.47 -8.66
N SER A 44 1.87 -18.61 -8.06
CA SER A 44 1.38 -18.67 -6.68
C SER A 44 2.24 -17.80 -5.75
N PHE A 45 1.59 -17.01 -4.89
CA PHE A 45 2.12 -16.13 -3.82
C PHE A 45 2.25 -14.63 -4.11
N SER A 46 2.11 -14.16 -5.35
CA SER A 46 1.96 -12.73 -5.64
C SER A 46 0.89 -12.50 -6.70
N SER A 47 0.58 -11.24 -6.98
CA SER A 47 -0.29 -10.84 -8.11
C SER A 47 0.31 -9.67 -8.88
N MET A 48 -0.27 -9.38 -10.04
CA MET A 48 0.15 -8.27 -10.90
C MET A 48 0.30 -6.94 -10.13
N ASN A 49 1.12 -6.03 -10.67
CA ASN A 49 1.44 -4.72 -10.09
C ASN A 49 2.11 -4.75 -8.70
N GLY A 50 2.74 -5.86 -8.32
CA GLY A 50 3.50 -5.98 -7.06
C GLY A 50 2.60 -6.05 -5.82
N TRP A 51 1.43 -6.69 -5.97
CA TRP A 51 0.52 -6.97 -4.87
C TRP A 51 0.86 -8.34 -4.28
N GLU A 52 1.46 -8.35 -3.10
CA GLU A 52 1.78 -9.58 -2.36
C GLU A 52 0.52 -10.14 -1.66
N ASN A 53 -0.39 -9.27 -1.23
CA ASN A 53 -1.56 -9.66 -0.45
C ASN A 53 -2.87 -9.47 -1.22
N THR A 54 -3.51 -10.57 -1.61
CA THR A 54 -4.70 -10.57 -2.48
C THR A 54 -6.03 -10.76 -1.76
N SER A 55 -6.01 -10.94 -0.44
CA SER A 55 -7.21 -11.01 0.39
C SER A 55 -7.21 -9.88 1.42
N ILE A 56 -8.39 -9.40 1.82
CA ILE A 56 -8.49 -8.34 2.82
C ILE A 56 -7.85 -8.73 4.16
N GLY A 57 -7.89 -10.02 4.53
CA GLY A 57 -7.25 -10.51 5.76
C GLY A 57 -5.73 -10.39 5.70
N ALA A 58 -5.12 -10.94 4.64
CA ALA A 58 -3.68 -10.87 4.41
C ALA A 58 -3.20 -9.41 4.27
N PHE A 59 -3.96 -8.57 3.56
CA PHE A 59 -3.67 -7.15 3.40
C PHE A 59 -3.60 -6.42 4.76
N LEU A 60 -4.57 -6.64 5.63
CA LEU A 60 -4.60 -6.02 6.96
C LEU A 60 -3.50 -6.58 7.87
N GLU A 61 -3.20 -7.89 7.78
CA GLU A 61 -2.10 -8.51 8.51
C GLU A 61 -0.75 -7.91 8.12
N ALA A 62 -0.46 -7.83 6.82
CA ALA A 62 0.75 -7.23 6.27
C ALA A 62 0.90 -5.75 6.63
N ALA A 63 -0.20 -4.97 6.54
CA ALA A 63 -0.21 -3.56 6.96
C ALA A 63 0.20 -3.41 8.44
N ILE A 64 -0.33 -4.27 9.32
CA ILE A 64 -0.02 -4.25 10.75
C ILE A 64 1.43 -4.70 11.02
N ALA A 65 1.85 -5.80 10.39
CA ALA A 65 3.18 -6.38 10.57
C ALA A 65 4.25 -5.38 10.10
N GLY A 66 4.15 -4.88 8.86
CA GLY A 66 5.08 -3.91 8.30
C GLY A 66 5.14 -2.62 9.11
N ALA A 67 4.00 -2.10 9.58
CA ALA A 67 3.99 -0.87 10.37
C ALA A 67 4.75 -1.03 11.70
N ARG A 68 4.64 -2.20 12.34
CA ARG A 68 5.33 -2.53 13.59
C ARG A 68 6.83 -2.72 13.37
N ASP A 69 7.20 -3.45 12.33
CA ASP A 69 8.59 -3.72 11.99
C ASP A 69 9.36 -2.45 11.61
N ASN A 70 8.70 -1.57 10.85
CA ASN A 70 9.25 -0.26 10.49
C ASN A 70 9.17 0.78 11.61
N LYS A 71 8.52 0.44 12.73
CA LYS A 71 8.29 1.33 13.89
C LYS A 71 7.68 2.67 13.47
N LEU A 72 6.69 2.64 12.58
CA LEU A 72 6.04 3.85 12.08
C LEU A 72 5.51 4.72 13.24
N GLY A 73 5.73 6.03 13.14
CA GLY A 73 5.31 7.01 14.14
C GLY A 73 6.12 6.99 15.45
N GLN A 74 7.16 6.16 15.57
CA GLN A 74 8.03 6.12 16.74
C GLN A 74 9.34 6.91 16.49
N PRO A 75 9.95 7.48 17.55
CA PRO A 75 11.27 8.11 17.44
C PRO A 75 12.31 7.13 16.87
N GLY A 76 12.97 7.52 15.78
CA GLY A 76 13.98 6.69 15.10
C GLY A 76 13.42 5.56 14.23
N GLY A 77 12.11 5.53 13.97
CA GLY A 77 11.50 4.65 12.96
C GLY A 77 11.75 5.12 11.52
N THR A 78 11.51 4.22 10.57
CA THR A 78 11.48 4.58 9.14
C THR A 78 10.29 5.51 8.96
N TYR A 79 10.47 6.65 8.30
CA TYR A 79 9.45 7.72 8.17
C TYR A 79 9.14 8.42 9.50
N SER A 80 10.08 9.26 9.97
CA SER A 80 9.93 10.14 11.13
C SER A 80 8.95 11.31 10.91
N ASP A 81 8.09 11.25 9.90
CA ASP A 81 7.07 12.27 9.67
C ASP A 81 5.99 12.11 10.76
N HIS A 82 5.71 13.20 11.48
CA HIS A 82 4.66 13.26 12.49
C HIS A 82 3.26 13.48 11.88
N ASN A 83 3.14 13.58 10.56
CA ASN A 83 1.86 13.69 9.87
C ASN A 83 1.07 12.37 9.92
N SER A 84 -0.03 12.37 10.66
CA SER A 84 -0.88 11.18 10.82
C SER A 84 -1.51 10.67 9.53
N TRP A 85 -1.81 11.56 8.57
CA TRP A 85 -2.33 11.15 7.26
C TRP A 85 -1.27 10.43 6.44
N ARG A 86 -0.04 10.93 6.47
CA ARG A 86 1.08 10.26 5.82
C ARG A 86 1.34 8.88 6.44
N GLN A 87 1.34 8.78 7.77
CA GLN A 87 1.47 7.50 8.45
C GLN A 87 0.34 6.53 8.07
N ALA A 88 -0.90 7.01 7.97
CA ALA A 88 -2.02 6.19 7.52
C ALA A 88 -1.81 5.66 6.08
N ALA A 89 -1.31 6.49 5.18
CA ALA A 89 -1.00 6.08 3.80
C ALA A 89 0.10 5.01 3.74
N GLU A 90 1.19 5.18 4.51
CA GLU A 90 2.28 4.20 4.60
C GLU A 90 1.80 2.85 5.17
N ILE A 91 0.97 2.87 6.22
CA ILE A 91 0.38 1.63 6.78
C ILE A 91 -0.43 0.89 5.71
N ILE A 92 -1.28 1.61 4.96
CA ILE A 92 -2.11 1.00 3.93
C ILE A 92 -1.26 0.49 2.76
N LEU A 93 -0.21 1.23 2.37
CA LEU A 93 0.72 0.81 1.33
C LEU A 93 1.47 -0.47 1.71
N LEU A 94 1.86 -0.63 2.97
CA LEU A 94 2.47 -1.87 3.47
C LEU A 94 1.53 -3.08 3.35
N GLY A 95 0.21 -2.86 3.45
CA GLY A 95 -0.75 -3.93 3.17
C GLY A 95 -0.64 -4.49 1.75
N LYS A 96 -0.22 -3.67 0.77
CA LYS A 96 0.00 -4.12 -0.61
C LYS A 96 1.30 -4.92 -0.75
N VAL A 97 2.40 -4.44 -0.17
CA VAL A 97 3.77 -4.86 -0.56
C VAL A 97 4.54 -5.69 0.47
N TYR A 98 4.07 -5.76 1.72
CA TYR A 98 4.79 -6.47 2.77
C TYR A 98 4.47 -7.98 2.70
N GLU A 99 5.50 -8.81 2.61
CA GLU A 99 5.44 -10.29 2.48
C GLU A 99 5.16 -11.03 3.80
#